data_AF-A0A3B9K4T1-F1
#
_entry.id   AF-A0A3B9K4T1-F1
#
_cell.length_a   1.000
_cell.length_b   1.000
_cell.length_c   1.000
_cell.angle_alpha   90.00
_cell.angle_beta   90.00
_cell.angle_gamma   90.00
#
_symmetry.space_group_name_H-M   'P 1'
#
loop_
_entity.id
_entity.type
_entity.pdbx_description
1 polymer ?
#
loop_
_entity_poly.entity_id
_entity_poly.type
_entity_poly.pdbx_seq_one_letter_code
_entity_poly.pdbx_strand_id
1 'polypeptide(L)' 'GEPAKRQAVTNADRTVSSIKRHMGSDYKVAIDGKNYTPQEISAMILQKLKADAESYLGEKVTEAVITVPAYFNDAQRQA' A
#
# COMPACT_ATOMS: atom_id res chain seq x y z
N GLY A 1 -3.99 1.95 -7.71
CA GLY A 1 -3.84 2.66 -9.00
C GLY A 1 -5.20 2.79 -9.69
N GLU A 2 -5.27 3.54 -10.80
CA GLU A 2 -6.52 3.80 -11.53
C GLU A 2 -7.34 2.55 -11.91
N PRO A 3 -6.75 1.41 -12.32
CA PRO A 3 -7.52 0.18 -12.55
C PRO A 3 -8.28 -0.31 -11.32
N ALA A 4 -7.64 -0.30 -10.14
CA ALA A 4 -8.28 -0.70 -8.89
C ALA A 4 -9.36 0.30 -8.45
N LYS A 5 -9.14 1.60 -8.68
CA LYS A 5 -10.13 2.65 -8.36
C LYS A 5 -11.41 2.50 -9.20
N ARG A 6 -11.28 2.17 -10.50
CA ARG A 6 -12.42 1.93 -11.39
C ARG A 6 -13.26 0.71 -10.99
N GLN A 7 -12.62 -0.32 -10.43
CA GLN A 7 -13.28 -1.54 -9.99
C GLN A 7 -13.77 -1.47 -8.54
N ALA A 8 -13.50 -0.38 -7.81
CA ALA A 8 -13.88 -0.26 -6.40
C ALA A 8 -15.39 -0.37 -6.18
N VAL A 9 -16.21 -0.01 -7.17
CA VAL A 9 -17.68 -0.11 -7.11
C VAL A 9 -18.16 -1.52 -7.45
N THR A 10 -17.55 -2.16 -8.44
CA THR A 10 -17.97 -3.49 -8.93
C THR A 10 -17.34 -4.66 -8.17
N ASN A 11 -16.24 -4.42 -7.47
CA ASN A 11 -15.47 -5.40 -6.71
C ASN A 11 -15.09 -4.82 -5.34
N ALA A 12 -16.09 -4.32 -4.61
CA ALA A 12 -15.88 -3.63 -3.33
C ALA A 12 -15.22 -4.53 -2.28
N ASP A 13 -15.64 -5.78 -2.18
CA ASP A 13 -15.14 -6.75 -1.17
C ASP A 13 -13.67 -7.11 -1.36
N ARG A 14 -13.12 -6.94 -2.55
CA ARG A 14 -11.70 -7.21 -2.87
C ARG A 14 -10.91 -5.96 -3.22
N THR A 15 -11.47 -4.78 -3.00
CA THR A 15 -10.78 -3.51 -3.25
C THR A 15 -10.52 -2.77 -1.95
N VAL A 16 -9.25 -2.64 -1.60
CA VAL A 16 -8.83 -1.92 -0.40
C VAL A 16 -8.50 -0.47 -0.76
N SER A 17 -9.10 0.46 -0.02
CA SER A 17 -8.84 1.89 -0.13
C SER A 17 -8.39 2.46 1.21
N SER A 18 -7.69 3.60 1.19
CA SER A 18 -7.32 4.36 2.40
C SER A 18 -6.54 3.57 3.48
N ILE A 19 -5.82 2.51 3.10
CA ILE A 19 -5.13 1.62 4.05
C ILE A 19 -4.10 2.34 4.94
N LYS A 20 -3.54 3.47 4.46
CA LYS A 20 -2.63 4.34 5.22
C LYS A 20 -3.21 4.83 6.55
N ARG A 21 -4.56 4.92 6.66
CA ARG A 21 -5.25 5.29 7.92
C ARG A 21 -5.11 4.25 9.02
N HIS A 22 -4.83 3.01 8.65
CA HIS A 22 -4.73 1.87 9.58
C HIS A 22 -3.27 1.49 9.87
N MET A 23 -2.29 2.25 9.39
CA MET A 23 -0.87 2.02 9.65
C MET A 23 -0.57 2.11 11.15
N GLY A 24 0.21 1.15 11.67
CA GLY A 24 0.54 1.03 13.09
C GLY A 24 -0.61 0.53 13.98
N SER A 25 -1.60 -0.15 13.40
CA SER A 25 -2.68 -0.82 14.15
C SER A 25 -2.74 -2.32 13.82
N ASP A 26 -3.42 -3.10 14.66
CA ASP A 26 -3.66 -4.54 14.45
C ASP A 26 -4.77 -4.84 13.42
N TYR A 27 -5.15 -3.84 12.62
CA TYR A 27 -6.17 -3.99 11.58
C TYR A 27 -5.76 -5.07 10.57
N LYS A 28 -6.73 -5.87 10.13
CA LYS A 28 -6.52 -6.91 9.11
C LYS A 28 -7.65 -6.85 8.10
N VAL A 29 -7.30 -6.96 6.82
CA VAL A 29 -8.26 -7.09 5.73
C VAL A 29 -8.27 -8.54 5.28
N ALA A 30 -9.42 -9.20 5.37
CA ALA A 30 -9.61 -10.54 4.84
C ALA A 30 -9.98 -10.47 3.35
N ILE A 31 -9.15 -11.03 2.47
CA ILE A 31 -9.43 -11.18 1.05
C ILE A 31 -9.22 -12.65 0.69
N ASP A 32 -10.24 -13.29 0.12
CA ASP A 32 -10.21 -14.71 -0.30
C ASP A 32 -9.73 -15.67 0.81
N GLY A 33 -10.12 -15.41 2.06
CA GLY A 33 -9.75 -16.25 3.21
C GLY A 33 -8.33 -16.00 3.75
N LYS A 34 -7.57 -15.07 3.17
CA LYS A 34 -6.27 -14.64 3.69
C LYS A 34 -6.37 -13.26 4.34
N ASN A 35 -5.80 -13.14 5.53
CA ASN A 35 -5.68 -11.87 6.23
C ASN A 35 -4.43 -11.13 5.78
N TYR A 36 -4.60 -9.87 5.43
CA TYR A 36 -3.53 -8.96 5.05
C TYR A 36 -3.43 -7.80 6.04
N THR A 37 -2.22 -7.45 6.42
CA THR A 37 -1.97 -6.28 7.27
C THR A 37 -1.87 -5.00 6.43
N PRO A 38 -2.08 -3.81 7.04
CA PRO A 38 -1.85 -2.53 6.40
C PRO A 38 -0.46 -2.39 5.76
N GLN A 39 0.55 -2.98 6.40
CA GLN A 39 1.93 -3.00 5.95
C GLN A 39 2.09 -3.83 4.67
N GLU A 40 1.50 -5.02 4.62
CA GLU A 40 1.54 -5.89 3.42
C GLU A 40 0.85 -5.25 2.23
N ILE A 41 -0.33 -4.65 2.44
CA ILE A 41 -1.07 -3.96 1.37
C ILE A 41 -0.31 -2.73 0.90
N SER A 42 0.29 -1.96 1.82
CA SER A 42 1.13 -0.82 1.48
C SER A 42 2.37 -1.25 0.70
N ALA A 43 2.98 -2.39 1.06
CA ALA A 43 4.11 -2.96 0.34
C ALA A 43 3.72 -3.32 -1.11
N MET A 44 2.54 -3.88 -1.35
CA MET A 44 2.06 -4.14 -2.73
C MET A 44 1.91 -2.85 -3.55
N ILE A 45 1.45 -1.76 -2.91
CA ILE A 45 1.35 -0.45 -3.57
C ILE A 45 2.76 0.08 -3.91
N LEU A 46 3.70 -0.01 -2.97
CA LEU A 46 5.09 0.42 -3.17
C LEU A 46 5.81 -0.41 -4.24
N GLN A 47 5.58 -1.73 -4.28
CA GLN A 47 6.12 -2.60 -5.33
C GLN A 47 5.63 -2.19 -6.71
N LYS A 48 4.35 -1.84 -6.85
CA LYS A 48 3.83 -1.32 -8.12
C LYS A 48 4.47 0.03 -8.48
N LEU A 49 4.58 0.96 -7.53
CA LEU A 49 5.22 2.25 -7.78
C LEU A 49 6.70 2.08 -8.18
N LYS A 50 7.41 1.15 -7.54
CA LYS A 50 8.76 0.78 -7.90
C LYS A 50 8.81 0.23 -9.33
N ALA A 51 7.97 -0.74 -9.68
CA ALA A 51 7.96 -1.31 -11.03
C ALA A 51 7.64 -0.25 -12.10
N ASP A 52 6.70 0.65 -11.82
CA ASP A 52 6.35 1.76 -12.72
C ASP A 52 7.56 2.73 -12.87
N ALA A 53 8.30 3.01 -11.78
CA ALA A 53 9.52 3.84 -11.82
C ALA A 53 10.69 3.15 -12.54
N GLU A 54 10.94 1.86 -12.27
CA GLU A 54 11.96 1.05 -12.94
C GLU A 54 11.69 0.94 -14.44
N SER A 55 10.42 0.78 -14.84
CA SER A 55 10.04 0.78 -16.25
C SER A 55 10.27 2.12 -16.94
N TYR A 56 10.16 3.24 -16.21
CA TYR A 56 10.41 4.57 -16.75
C TYR A 56 11.91 4.88 -16.84
N LEU A 57 12.68 4.49 -15.82
CA LEU A 57 14.12 4.76 -15.73
C LEU A 57 14.97 3.76 -16.54
N GLY A 58 14.46 2.54 -16.76
CA GLY A 58 15.18 1.47 -17.44
C GLY A 58 16.24 0.76 -16.57
N GLU A 59 16.27 1.06 -15.27
CA GLU A 59 17.19 0.47 -14.29
C GLU A 59 16.48 0.12 -12.98
N LYS A 60 17.16 -0.63 -12.11
CA LYS A 60 16.60 -1.08 -10.83
C LYS A 60 16.67 0.03 -9.77
N VAL A 61 15.56 0.27 -9.08
CA VAL A 61 15.48 1.23 -7.97
C VAL A 61 15.61 0.47 -6.65
N THR A 62 16.70 0.69 -5.92
CA THR A 62 17.01 -0.01 -4.67
C THR A 62 16.66 0.78 -3.42
N GLU A 63 16.69 2.11 -3.49
CA GLU A 63 16.53 2.99 -2.34
C GLU A 63 15.46 4.06 -2.62
N ALA A 64 14.71 4.43 -1.59
CA ALA A 64 13.66 5.44 -1.67
C ALA A 64 13.48 6.15 -0.32
N VAL A 65 13.09 7.43 -0.39
CA VAL A 65 12.66 8.21 0.78
C VAL A 65 11.14 8.33 0.75
N ILE A 66 10.47 7.88 1.82
CA ILE A 66 9.00 7.87 1.93
C ILE A 66 8.55 8.98 2.86
N THR A 67 7.61 9.82 2.41
CA THR A 67 7.04 10.89 3.24
C THR A 67 5.93 10.36 4.15
N VAL A 68 6.01 10.75 5.42
CA VAL A 68 5.02 10.44 6.46
C VAL A 68 4.46 11.72 7.08
N PRO A 69 3.20 11.73 7.53
CA PRO A 69 2.63 12.90 8.20
C PRO A 69 3.38 13.23 9.50
N ALA A 70 3.47 14.52 9.83
CA ALA A 70 4.20 14.99 11.01
C ALA A 70 3.70 14.39 12.34
N TYR A 71 2.40 14.07 12.42
CA TYR A 71 1.75 13.51 13.60
C TYR A 71 1.90 11.98 13.75
N PHE A 72 2.58 11.30 12.82
CA PHE A 72 2.84 9.86 12.94
C PHE A 72 3.85 9.59 14.07
N ASN A 73 3.48 8.68 14.98
CA ASN A 73 4.39 8.18 16.02
C ASN A 73 5.40 7.17 15.45
N ASP A 74 6.43 6.81 16.23
CA ASP A 74 7.52 5.94 15.74
C ASP A 74 7.03 4.57 15.26
N ALA A 75 6.05 3.98 15.93
CA ALA A 75 5.46 2.70 15.52
C ALA A 75 4.79 2.79 14.13
N GLN A 76 4.18 3.93 13.79
CA GLN A 76 3.58 4.15 12.47
C GLN A 76 4.60 4.53 11.39
N ARG A 77 5.77 5.04 11.77
CA ARG A 77 6.88 5.34 10.85
C ARG A 77 7.70 4.10 10.51
N GLN A 78 7.79 3.17 11.45
CA GLN A 78 8.57 1.93 11.33
C GLN A 78 7.76 0.79 10.69
N ALA A 79 6.44 0.90 10.69
CA ALA A 79 5.50 -0.01 10.06
C ALA A 79 5.49 0.09 8.52
#